data_AF-A0A6P0S1R6-F1
#
_entry.id   AF-A0A6P0S1R6-F1
#
_cell.length_a   1.000
_cell.length_b   1.000
_cell.length_c   1.000
_cell.angle_alpha   90.00
_cell.angle_beta   90.00
_cell.angle_gamma   90.00
#
_symmetry.space_group_name_H-M   'P 1'
#
loop_
_entity.id
_entity.type
_entity.pdbx_description
1 polymer ?
#
loop_
_entity_poly.entity_id
_entity_poly.type
_entity_poly.pdbx_seq_one_letter_code
_entity_poly.pdbx_strand_id
1 'polypeptide(L)'
;GAYEISQRMTALIGWGGTTDFTDSWVYDQAADTYALDAEMAQKLQEANPEAFRNVVGRMLEANGRGFWQPSEDKLQKLRELYDLADEEIEGVKV
;
A
#
# COMPACT_ATOMS: atom_id res chain seq x y z
N GLY A 1 -9.08 -8.85 -9.45
CA GLY A 1 -9.64 -8.27 -8.22
C GLY A 1 -8.54 -7.71 -7.35
N ALA A 2 -8.75 -7.68 -6.03
CA ALA A 2 -7.81 -7.10 -5.06
C ALA A 2 -6.46 -7.84 -5.00
N TYR A 3 -6.48 -9.17 -5.18
CA TYR A 3 -5.26 -9.99 -5.24
C TYR A 3 -4.29 -9.52 -6.34
N GLU A 4 -4.79 -9.29 -7.55
CA GLU A 4 -3.96 -8.89 -8.69
C GLU A 4 -3.39 -7.47 -8.52
N ILE A 5 -4.10 -6.57 -7.84
CA ILE A 5 -3.58 -5.24 -7.47
C ILE A 5 -2.42 -5.40 -6.49
N SER A 6 -2.60 -6.22 -5.46
CA SER A 6 -1.57 -6.58 -4.49
C SER A 6 -0.31 -7.19 -5.14
N GLN A 7 -0.48 -8.08 -6.14
CA GLN A 7 0.64 -8.62 -6.91
C GLN A 7 1.35 -7.55 -7.74
N ARG A 8 0.62 -6.60 -8.34
CA ARG A 8 1.24 -5.47 -9.07
C ARG A 8 2.09 -4.59 -8.15
N MET A 9 1.64 -4.34 -6.92
CA MET A 9 2.44 -3.58 -5.94
C MET A 9 3.71 -4.35 -5.55
N THR A 10 3.61 -5.66 -5.37
CA THR A 10 4.77 -6.52 -5.12
C THR A 10 5.76 -6.47 -6.29
N ALA A 11 5.26 -6.52 -7.53
CA ALA A 11 6.10 -6.39 -8.73
C ALA A 11 6.79 -5.02 -8.83
N LEU A 12 6.08 -3.93 -8.46
CA LEU A 12 6.63 -2.57 -8.43
C LEU A 12 7.83 -2.44 -7.47
N ILE A 13 7.76 -3.06 -6.28
CA ILE A 13 8.89 -3.13 -5.34
C ILE A 13 10.06 -3.94 -5.92
N GLY A 14 9.77 -5.08 -6.54
CA GLY A 14 10.81 -5.89 -7.20
C GLY A 14 11.53 -5.13 -8.31
N TRP A 15 10.78 -4.33 -9.07
CA TRP A 15 11.36 -3.50 -10.13
C TRP A 15 12.22 -2.36 -9.54
N GLY A 16 11.71 -1.65 -8.52
CA GLY A 16 12.48 -0.64 -7.77
C GLY A 16 13.84 -1.15 -7.30
N GLY A 17 13.87 -2.34 -6.70
CA GLY A 17 15.11 -2.94 -6.19
C GLY A 17 16.08 -3.51 -7.23
N THR A 18 15.65 -3.72 -8.47
CA THR A 18 16.49 -4.35 -9.53
C THR A 18 16.94 -3.37 -10.60
N THR A 19 16.20 -2.28 -10.81
CA THR A 19 16.49 -1.29 -11.85
C THR A 19 16.73 0.12 -11.31
N ASP A 20 16.79 0.29 -9.99
CA ASP A 20 16.91 1.61 -9.33
C ASP A 20 15.77 2.57 -9.76
N PHE A 21 14.57 2.02 -9.94
CA PHE A 21 13.40 2.78 -10.37
C PHE A 21 12.88 3.63 -9.21
N THR A 22 12.90 4.96 -9.38
CA THR A 22 12.63 5.95 -8.32
C THR A 22 11.66 7.06 -8.77
N ASP A 23 10.93 6.85 -9.86
CA ASP A 23 9.93 7.82 -10.32
C ASP A 23 8.76 7.91 -9.33
N SER A 24 8.82 8.94 -8.46
CA SER A 24 7.88 9.12 -7.35
C SER A 24 6.41 9.11 -7.79
N TRP A 25 6.11 9.67 -8.96
CA TRP A 25 4.74 9.81 -9.43
C TRP A 25 4.00 8.46 -9.58
N VAL A 26 4.72 7.37 -9.89
CA VAL A 26 4.11 6.03 -10.01
C VAL A 26 3.67 5.53 -8.65
N TYR A 27 4.53 5.66 -7.64
CA TYR A 27 4.21 5.29 -6.26
C TYR A 27 3.13 6.20 -5.68
N ASP A 28 3.21 7.51 -5.92
CA ASP A 28 2.22 8.48 -5.49
C ASP A 28 0.84 8.15 -6.02
N GLN A 29 0.69 7.95 -7.33
CA GLN A 29 -0.61 7.62 -7.92
C GLN A 29 -1.12 6.25 -7.46
N ALA A 30 -0.24 5.27 -7.27
CA ALA A 30 -0.63 3.96 -6.79
C ALA A 30 -1.13 4.02 -5.34
N ALA A 31 -0.46 4.77 -4.46
CA ALA A 31 -0.91 4.99 -3.09
C ALA A 31 -2.23 5.78 -3.05
N ASP A 32 -2.32 6.86 -3.83
CA ASP A 32 -3.51 7.71 -3.89
C ASP A 32 -4.73 6.92 -4.39
N THR A 33 -4.55 6.06 -5.41
CA THR A 33 -5.64 5.30 -6.01
C THR A 33 -6.05 4.10 -5.17
N TYR A 34 -5.10 3.30 -4.66
CA TYR A 34 -5.41 1.98 -4.11
C TYR A 34 -5.43 1.92 -2.58
N ALA A 35 -4.92 2.94 -1.89
CA ALA A 35 -4.89 2.98 -0.42
C ALA A 35 -5.59 4.22 0.16
N LEU A 36 -5.44 5.39 -0.46
CA LEU A 36 -5.89 6.66 0.14
C LEU A 36 -7.22 7.18 -0.41
N ASP A 37 -7.65 6.70 -1.58
CA ASP A 37 -9.04 6.83 -2.01
C ASP A 37 -9.93 5.94 -1.16
N ALA A 38 -10.79 6.55 -0.34
CA ALA A 38 -11.58 5.83 0.66
C ALA A 38 -12.54 4.80 0.03
N GLU A 39 -13.13 5.11 -1.13
CA GLU A 39 -14.05 4.21 -1.81
C GLU A 39 -13.30 2.98 -2.37
N MET A 40 -12.13 3.18 -2.97
CA MET A 40 -11.29 2.09 -3.46
C MET A 40 -10.74 1.26 -2.30
N ALA A 41 -10.24 1.89 -1.25
CA ALA A 41 -9.70 1.23 -0.07
C ALA A 41 -10.75 0.28 0.54
N GLN A 42 -11.96 0.79 0.78
CA GLN A 42 -13.07 -0.03 1.27
C GLN A 42 -13.38 -1.20 0.33
N LYS A 43 -13.48 -0.96 -0.98
CA LYS A 43 -13.74 -2.02 -1.97
C LYS A 43 -12.68 -3.11 -1.97
N LEU A 44 -11.40 -2.74 -1.83
CA LEU A 44 -10.30 -3.70 -1.82
C LEU A 44 -10.26 -4.49 -0.51
N GLN A 45 -10.49 -3.82 0.61
CA GLN A 45 -10.54 -4.42 1.95
C GLN A 45 -11.68 -5.44 2.06
N GLU A 46 -12.90 -5.07 1.65
CA GLU A 46 -14.06 -5.99 1.60
C GLU A 46 -13.83 -7.18 0.66
N ALA A 47 -13.17 -6.96 -0.48
CA ALA A 47 -12.92 -8.01 -1.46
C ALA A 47 -11.84 -9.00 -1.00
N ASN A 48 -10.77 -8.51 -0.35
CA ASN A 48 -9.69 -9.32 0.19
C ASN A 48 -8.82 -8.49 1.18
N PRO A 49 -9.04 -8.63 2.51
CA PRO A 49 -8.34 -7.82 3.51
C PRO A 49 -6.83 -8.08 3.53
N GLU A 50 -6.40 -9.33 3.37
CA GLU A 50 -4.97 -9.71 3.27
C GLU A 50 -4.28 -9.06 2.07
N ALA A 51 -4.98 -9.01 0.92
CA ALA A 51 -4.45 -8.35 -0.27
C ALA A 51 -4.34 -6.84 -0.05
N PHE A 52 -5.33 -6.21 0.58
CA PHE A 52 -5.29 -4.78 0.90
C PHE A 52 -4.15 -4.44 1.87
N ARG A 53 -4.00 -5.22 2.96
CA ARG A 53 -2.87 -5.08 3.88
C ARG A 53 -1.52 -5.19 3.15
N ASN A 54 -1.37 -6.13 2.21
CA ASN A 54 -0.14 -6.22 1.41
C ASN A 54 0.05 -4.99 0.50
N VAL A 55 -1.01 -4.43 -0.11
CA VAL A 55 -0.90 -3.18 -0.89
C VAL A 55 -0.28 -2.07 -0.04
N VAL A 56 -0.84 -1.82 1.15
CA VAL A 56 -0.35 -0.77 2.06
C VAL A 56 1.07 -1.09 2.55
N GLY A 57 1.32 -2.34 2.94
CA GLY A 57 2.64 -2.79 3.38
C GLY A 57 3.74 -2.61 2.32
N ARG A 58 3.43 -2.85 1.04
CA ARG A 58 4.38 -2.60 -0.06
C ARG A 58 4.66 -1.11 -0.26
N MET A 59 3.69 -0.23 -0.06
CA MET A 59 3.94 1.22 -0.09
C MET A 59 4.88 1.67 1.02
N LEU A 60 4.67 1.15 2.24
CA LEU A 60 5.57 1.40 3.37
C LEU A 60 6.97 0.82 3.12
N GLU A 61 7.07 -0.36 2.50
CA GLU A 61 8.34 -0.95 2.08
C GLU A 61 9.08 -0.09 1.05
N ALA A 62 8.37 0.48 0.06
CA ALA A 62 8.96 1.40 -0.91
C ALA A 62 9.65 2.58 -0.22
N ASN A 63 9.00 3.14 0.80
CA ASN A 63 9.58 4.21 1.61
C ASN A 63 10.77 3.72 2.46
N GLY A 64 10.60 2.63 3.20
CA GLY A 64 11.66 2.08 4.05
C GLY A 64 12.93 1.68 3.30
N ARG A 65 12.81 1.32 2.02
CA ARG A 65 13.95 0.99 1.13
C ARG A 65 14.48 2.18 0.33
N GLY A 66 13.85 3.35 0.43
CA GLY A 66 14.26 4.55 -0.29
C GLY A 66 13.85 4.60 -1.76
N PHE A 67 13.01 3.67 -2.24
CA PHE A 67 12.49 3.69 -3.62
C PHE A 67 11.49 4.83 -3.84
N TRP A 68 10.83 5.27 -2.75
CA TRP A 68 9.83 6.32 -2.77
C TRP A 68 9.94 7.22 -1.54
N GLN A 69 9.78 8.53 -1.73
CA GLN A 69 9.79 9.53 -0.66
C GLN A 69 8.48 10.34 -0.68
N PRO A 70 7.38 9.81 -0.09
CA PRO A 70 6.11 10.52 0.01
C PRO A 70 6.21 11.73 0.94
N SER A 71 5.16 12.58 0.92
CA SER A 71 4.96 13.57 1.99
C SER A 71 4.74 12.88 3.34
N GLU A 72 5.08 13.58 4.43
CA GLU A 72 4.90 13.06 5.79
C GLU A 72 3.43 12.72 6.10
N ASP A 73 2.49 13.56 5.64
CA ASP A 73 1.05 13.30 5.78
C ASP A 73 0.62 12.01 5.06
N LYS A 74 1.11 11.79 3.84
CA LYS A 74 0.82 10.57 3.07
C LYS A 74 1.40 9.34 3.78
N LEU A 75 2.64 9.42 4.25
CA LEU A 75 3.29 8.34 4.98
C LEU A 75 2.56 7.99 6.27
N GLN A 76 2.09 9.00 7.01
CA GLN A 76 1.35 8.82 8.24
C GLN A 76 0.00 8.11 7.99
N LYS A 77 -0.76 8.55 6.98
CA LYS A 77 -2.02 7.89 6.58
C LYS A 77 -1.82 6.43 6.19
N LEU A 78 -0.73 6.12 5.48
CA LEU A 78 -0.41 4.74 5.12
C LEU A 78 -0.08 3.87 6.33
N ARG A 79 0.57 4.42 7.36
CA ARG A 79 0.83 3.69 8.63
C ARG A 79 -0.48 3.40 9.36
N GLU A 80 -1.34 4.40 9.50
CA GLU A 80 -2.65 4.25 10.13
C GLU A 80 -3.51 3.20 9.39
N LEU A 81 -3.51 3.23 8.06
CA LEU A 81 -4.22 2.23 7.26
C LEU A 81 -3.65 0.82 7.41
N TYR A 82 -2.34 0.69 7.59
CA TYR A 82 -1.71 -0.61 7.81
C TYR A 82 -2.15 -1.20 9.15
N ASP A 83 -2.12 -0.39 10.21
CA ASP A 83 -2.54 -0.81 11.55
C ASP A 83 -4.03 -1.22 11.55
N LEU A 84 -4.91 -0.42 10.93
CA LEU A 84 -6.34 -0.74 10.79
C LEU A 84 -6.58 -2.03 9.99
N ALA A 85 -5.83 -2.25 8.91
CA ALA A 85 -5.94 -3.48 8.13
C ALA A 85 -5.44 -4.72 8.90
N ASP A 86 -4.41 -4.55 9.75
CA ASP A 86 -3.90 -5.59 10.63
C ASP A 86 -4.93 -5.96 11.71
N GLU A 87 -5.52 -4.96 12.38
CA GLU A 87 -6.57 -5.15 13.38
C GLU A 87 -7.78 -5.92 12.84
N GLU A 88 -8.21 -5.61 11.61
CA GLU A 88 -9.32 -6.30 10.96
C GLU A 88 -9.01 -7.78 10.69
N ILE A 89 -7.78 -8.09 10.28
CA ILE A 89 -7.34 -9.47 10.02
C ILE A 89 -7.18 -10.26 11.33
N GLU A 90 -6.57 -9.64 12.34
CA GLU A 90 -6.34 -10.28 13.65
C GLU A 90 -7.63 -10.42 14.47
N GLY A 91 -8.68 -9.68 14.12
CA GLY A 91 -9.98 -9.75 14.79
C GLY A 91 -9.99 -9.10 16.17
N VAL A 92 -9.03 -8.22 16.46
CA VAL A 92 -8.97 -7.46 17.71
C VAL A 92 -10.01 -6.34 17.64
N LYS A 93 -11.22 -6.62 18.12
CA LYS A 93 -12.19 -5.55 18.43
C LYS A 93 -11.76 -4.88 19.72
N VAL A 94 -11.26 -3.65 19.63
CA VAL A 94 -11.13 -2.76 20.79
C VAL A 94 -12.52 -2.33 21.27
#